data_AF-A0A2K3P4B9-F1
#
_entry.id   AF-A0A2K3P4B9-F1
#
_cell.length_a   1.000
_cell.length_b   1.000
_cell.length_c   1.000
_cell.angle_alpha   90.00
_cell.angle_beta   90.00
_cell.angle_gamma   90.00
#
_symmetry.space_group_name_H-M   'P 1'
#
loop_
_entity.id
_entity.type
_entity.pdbx_description
1 polymer ?
#
loop_
_entity_poly.entity_id
_entity_poly.type
_entity_poly.pdbx_seq_one_letter_code
_entity_poly.pdbx_strand_id
1 'polypeptide(L)'
;MVGAVKKWQKSDPQRALETWRRLSEANSALETQLNLLRKLAKEQWDAYKSVIDICSILRSDKWIEQASEPNKEAVIKALIGSKEAMVGIRYHMRLMGEAAGVPIEPESQTQLLDATMNLEGVLLAGVPGAGGFDAVFAVTLGDSNSNLTKTWSSLNVLAMLVKEDPCGVSLESADPRTNEITSAVSAIHID
;
A
#
# COMPACT_ATOMS: atom_id res chain seq x y z
N MET A 1 12.80 10.99 14.82
CA MET A 1 12.72 9.52 14.71
C MET A 1 14.06 8.88 14.28
N VAL A 2 14.58 9.21 13.09
CA VAL A 2 15.83 8.62 12.54
C VAL A 2 17.03 8.70 13.49
N GLY A 3 17.21 9.82 14.21
CA GLY A 3 18.30 9.97 15.17
C GLY A 3 18.26 8.95 16.33
N ALA A 4 17.07 8.61 16.82
CA ALA A 4 16.88 7.62 17.87
C ALA A 4 17.19 6.21 17.37
N VAL A 5 16.74 5.88 16.16
CA VAL A 5 17.04 4.62 15.47
C VAL A 5 18.56 4.44 15.29
N LYS A 6 19.26 5.49 14.84
CA LYS A 6 20.74 5.48 14.72
C LYS A 6 21.43 5.34 16.09
N LYS A 7 20.88 5.95 17.14
CA LYS A 7 21.42 5.82 18.51
C LYS A 7 21.25 4.38 19.01
N TRP A 8 20.06 3.80 18.83
CA TRP A 8 19.78 2.41 19.17
C TRP A 8 20.70 1.43 18.43
N GLN A 9 20.86 1.63 17.11
CA GLN A 9 21.76 0.81 16.29
C GLN A 9 23.19 0.79 16.83
N LYS A 10 23.69 1.92 17.36
CA LYS A 10 25.02 1.98 17.96
C LYS A 10 25.09 1.32 19.34
N SER A 11 24.01 1.40 20.13
CA SER A 11 23.98 0.82 21.48
C SER A 11 23.73 -0.69 21.51
N ASP A 12 23.06 -1.24 20.49
CA ASP A 12 22.76 -2.67 20.36
C ASP A 12 22.93 -3.15 18.90
N PRO A 13 24.19 -3.26 18.43
CA PRO A 13 24.48 -3.53 17.02
C PRO A 13 24.03 -4.92 16.58
N GLN A 14 24.04 -5.92 17.47
CA GLN A 14 23.64 -7.28 17.13
C GLN A 14 22.13 -7.38 16.89
N ARG A 15 21.31 -6.88 17.82
CA ARG A 15 19.85 -6.87 17.66
C ARG A 15 19.42 -5.97 16.51
N ALA A 16 20.10 -4.84 16.33
CA ALA A 16 19.85 -3.97 15.17
C ALA A 16 20.16 -4.69 13.87
N LEU A 17 21.32 -5.35 13.73
CA LEU A 17 21.67 -6.09 12.52
C LEU A 17 20.62 -7.16 12.19
N GLU A 18 20.19 -7.94 13.17
CA GLU A 18 19.15 -8.96 12.96
C GLU A 18 17.82 -8.33 12.52
N THR A 19 17.39 -7.24 13.18
CA THR A 19 16.15 -6.55 12.81
C THR A 19 16.20 -6.01 11.37
N TRP A 20 17.33 -5.41 10.97
CA TRP A 20 17.52 -4.92 9.60
C TRP A 20 17.57 -6.04 8.57
N ARG A 21 18.23 -7.15 8.88
CA ARG A 21 18.26 -8.32 8.01
C ARG A 21 16.84 -8.83 7.74
N ARG A 22 16.04 -8.99 8.79
CA ARG A 22 14.64 -9.43 8.69
C ARG A 22 13.76 -8.44 7.92
N LEU A 23 13.91 -7.14 8.19
CA LEU A 23 13.22 -6.11 7.41
C LEU A 23 13.62 -6.13 5.94
N SER A 24 14.91 -6.31 5.64
CA SER A 24 15.41 -6.44 4.26
C SER A 24 14.85 -7.68 3.57
N GLU A 25 14.78 -8.82 4.26
CA GLU A 25 14.17 -10.05 3.74
C GLU A 25 12.69 -9.84 3.39
N ALA A 26 11.93 -9.18 4.27
CA ALA A 26 10.52 -8.88 4.02
C ALA A 26 10.34 -7.90 2.85
N ASN A 27 11.18 -6.88 2.74
CA ASN A 27 11.19 -5.95 1.60
C ASN A 27 11.50 -6.67 0.28
N SER A 28 12.53 -7.51 0.26
CA SER A 28 12.89 -8.30 -0.92
C SER A 28 11.82 -9.32 -1.29
N ALA A 29 11.11 -9.88 -0.29
CA ALA A 29 9.95 -10.73 -0.55
C ALA A 29 8.83 -9.95 -1.24
N LEU A 30 8.48 -8.76 -0.76
CA LEU A 30 7.48 -7.90 -1.41
C LEU A 30 7.89 -7.54 -2.84
N GLU A 31 9.14 -7.11 -3.04
CA GLU A 31 9.70 -6.82 -4.36
C GLU A 31 9.58 -8.01 -5.32
N THR A 32 9.91 -9.22 -4.84
CA THR A 32 9.79 -10.45 -5.62
C THR A 32 8.35 -10.69 -6.07
N GLN A 33 7.37 -10.50 -5.18
CA GLN A 33 5.96 -10.67 -5.52
C GLN A 33 5.46 -9.60 -6.51
N LEU A 34 5.86 -8.34 -6.34
CA LEU A 34 5.50 -7.27 -7.28
C LEU A 34 6.12 -7.48 -8.67
N ASN A 35 7.38 -7.95 -8.73
CA ASN A 35 8.02 -8.32 -10.00
C ASN A 35 7.34 -9.52 -10.66
N LEU A 36 6.89 -10.50 -9.87
CA LEU A 36 6.10 -11.62 -10.38
C LEU A 36 4.76 -11.15 -10.94
N LEU A 37 4.03 -10.27 -10.23
CA LEU A 37 2.78 -9.67 -10.72
C LEU A 37 3.00 -8.93 -12.04
N ARG A 38 4.08 -8.13 -12.15
CA ARG A 38 4.46 -7.47 -13.40
C ARG A 38 4.71 -8.46 -14.53
N LYS A 39 5.43 -9.56 -14.26
CA LYS A 39 5.68 -10.62 -15.26
C LYS A 39 4.38 -11.28 -15.71
N LEU A 40 3.51 -11.65 -14.76
CA LEU A 40 2.22 -12.27 -15.03
C LEU A 40 1.29 -11.34 -15.82
N ALA A 41 1.28 -10.03 -15.52
CA ALA A 41 0.54 -9.05 -16.30
C ALA A 41 1.02 -8.98 -17.75
N LYS A 42 2.33 -9.08 -17.98
CA LYS A 42 2.92 -9.07 -19.32
C LYS A 42 2.65 -10.35 -20.12
N GLU A 43 2.71 -11.51 -19.47
CA GLU A 43 2.63 -12.81 -20.13
C GLU A 43 1.20 -13.35 -20.23
N GLN A 44 0.32 -12.98 -19.30
CA GLN A 44 -1.01 -13.58 -19.11
C GLN A 44 -2.05 -12.51 -18.73
N TRP A 45 -2.14 -11.46 -19.56
CA TRP A 45 -2.94 -10.26 -19.27
C TRP A 45 -4.40 -10.56 -18.90
N ASP A 46 -5.09 -11.44 -19.64
CA ASP A 46 -6.51 -11.72 -19.38
C ASP A 46 -6.74 -12.38 -18.02
N ALA A 47 -5.87 -13.34 -17.64
CA ALA A 47 -5.92 -13.98 -16.33
C ALA A 47 -5.57 -12.99 -15.22
N TYR A 48 -4.52 -12.18 -15.41
CA TYR A 48 -4.14 -11.11 -14.49
C TYR A 48 -5.29 -10.13 -14.27
N LYS A 49 -5.83 -9.56 -15.35
CA LYS A 49 -6.90 -8.56 -15.29
C LYS A 49 -8.17 -9.14 -14.64
N SER A 50 -8.56 -10.35 -15.01
CA SER A 50 -9.70 -11.06 -14.40
C SER A 50 -9.52 -11.23 -12.88
N VAL A 51 -8.33 -11.61 -12.42
CA VAL A 51 -8.05 -11.74 -10.98
C VAL A 51 -8.09 -10.38 -10.29
N ILE A 52 -7.49 -9.33 -10.86
CA ILE A 52 -7.51 -7.97 -10.30
C ILE A 52 -8.96 -7.49 -10.13
N ASP A 53 -9.81 -7.70 -11.14
CA ASP A 53 -11.21 -7.27 -11.10
C ASP A 53 -12.01 -8.04 -10.03
N ILE A 54 -11.86 -9.36 -9.95
CA ILE A 54 -12.55 -10.18 -8.94
C ILE A 54 -12.06 -9.84 -7.53
N CYS A 55 -10.74 -9.78 -7.32
CA CYS A 55 -10.16 -9.52 -6.01
C CYS A 55 -10.39 -8.07 -5.53
N SER A 56 -10.65 -7.12 -6.45
CA SER A 56 -10.93 -5.71 -6.10
C SER A 56 -12.19 -5.53 -5.26
N ILE A 57 -13.18 -6.43 -5.39
CA ILE A 57 -14.45 -6.36 -4.66
C ILE A 57 -14.55 -7.42 -3.55
N LEU A 58 -13.46 -8.13 -3.27
CA LEU A 58 -13.41 -9.19 -2.27
C LEU A 58 -12.38 -8.87 -1.20
N ARG A 59 -12.65 -9.33 0.02
CA ARG A 59 -11.66 -9.40 1.08
C ARG A 59 -10.63 -10.48 0.79
N SER A 60 -9.41 -10.29 1.30
CA SER A 60 -8.30 -11.19 0.98
C SER A 60 -8.48 -12.63 1.46
N ASP A 61 -9.30 -12.88 2.49
CA ASP A 61 -9.65 -14.24 2.92
C ASP A 61 -10.44 -15.03 1.85
N LYS A 62 -11.05 -14.32 0.89
CA LYS A 62 -11.83 -14.89 -0.23
C LYS A 62 -11.06 -15.00 -1.53
N TRP A 63 -9.82 -14.50 -1.60
CA TRP A 63 -9.05 -14.52 -2.84
C TRP A 63 -8.63 -15.93 -3.24
N ILE A 64 -8.27 -16.78 -2.28
CA ILE A 64 -7.83 -18.16 -2.57
C ILE A 64 -8.95 -19.01 -3.19
N GLU A 65 -10.22 -18.70 -2.88
CA GLU A 65 -11.39 -19.36 -3.45
C GLU A 65 -11.53 -19.08 -4.97
N GLN A 66 -10.83 -18.08 -5.49
CA GLN A 66 -10.85 -17.68 -6.91
C GLN A 66 -9.78 -18.39 -7.75
N ALA A 67 -8.99 -19.30 -7.16
CA ALA A 67 -7.94 -20.06 -7.83
C ALA A 67 -8.53 -21.19 -8.69
N SER A 68 -9.31 -20.83 -9.71
CA SER A 68 -10.01 -21.80 -10.59
C SER A 68 -9.10 -22.42 -11.66
N GLU A 69 -8.04 -21.71 -12.04
CA GLU A 69 -7.13 -22.07 -13.14
C GLU A 69 -5.68 -21.79 -12.73
N PRO A 70 -4.68 -22.56 -13.22
CA PRO A 70 -3.28 -22.39 -12.81
C PRO A 70 -2.74 -20.97 -13.01
N ASN A 71 -3.15 -20.32 -14.09
CA ASN A 71 -2.74 -18.95 -14.42
C ASN A 71 -3.30 -17.92 -13.42
N LYS A 72 -4.57 -18.07 -13.02
CA LYS A 72 -5.21 -17.23 -12.00
C LYS A 72 -4.62 -17.50 -10.62
N GLU A 73 -4.37 -18.77 -10.30
CA GLU A 73 -3.76 -19.20 -9.05
C GLU A 73 -2.39 -18.54 -8.83
N ALA A 74 -1.56 -18.44 -9.88
CA ALA A 74 -0.26 -17.78 -9.79
C ALA A 74 -0.39 -16.29 -9.43
N VAL A 75 -1.36 -15.58 -10.02
CA VAL A 75 -1.63 -14.16 -9.71
C VAL A 75 -2.13 -14.01 -8.27
N ILE A 76 -3.10 -14.85 -7.86
CA ILE A 76 -3.66 -14.84 -6.51
C ILE A 76 -2.58 -15.10 -5.44
N LYS A 77 -1.72 -16.11 -5.66
CA LYS A 77 -0.59 -16.41 -4.77
C LYS A 77 0.37 -15.23 -4.66
N ALA A 78 0.66 -14.55 -5.78
CA ALA A 78 1.50 -13.37 -5.75
C ALA A 78 0.86 -12.21 -4.97
N LEU A 79 -0.44 -11.97 -5.13
CA LEU A 79 -1.18 -10.97 -4.36
C LEU A 79 -1.17 -11.28 -2.86
N ILE A 80 -1.46 -12.52 -2.46
CA ILE A 80 -1.43 -12.96 -1.06
C ILE A 80 -0.02 -12.79 -0.49
N GLY A 81 1.00 -13.26 -1.21
CA GLY A 81 2.39 -13.11 -0.81
C GLY A 81 2.81 -11.65 -0.64
N SER A 82 2.29 -10.73 -1.46
CA SER A 82 2.50 -9.29 -1.27
C SER A 82 1.89 -8.79 0.04
N LYS A 83 0.68 -9.23 0.41
CA LYS A 83 0.07 -8.86 1.70
C LYS A 83 0.88 -9.37 2.88
N GLU A 84 1.30 -10.64 2.84
CA GLU A 84 2.10 -11.27 3.88
C GLU A 84 3.45 -10.56 4.07
N ALA A 85 4.13 -10.24 2.97
CA ALA A 85 5.38 -9.48 3.01
C ALA A 85 5.18 -8.09 3.64
N MET A 86 4.09 -7.38 3.29
CA MET A 86 3.77 -6.08 3.88
C MET A 86 3.51 -6.17 5.39
N VAL A 87 2.81 -7.21 5.85
CA VAL A 87 2.62 -7.46 7.29
C VAL A 87 3.97 -7.69 7.97
N GLY A 88 4.87 -8.45 7.36
CA GLY A 88 6.24 -8.64 7.86
C GLY A 88 7.05 -7.35 7.93
N ILE A 89 6.98 -6.50 6.90
CA ILE A 89 7.63 -5.19 6.86
C ILE A 89 7.13 -4.32 8.03
N ARG A 90 5.80 -4.19 8.19
CA ARG A 90 5.21 -3.42 9.30
C ARG A 90 5.65 -3.93 10.66
N TYR A 91 5.64 -5.26 10.85
CA TYR A 91 6.09 -5.89 12.08
C TYR A 91 7.55 -5.51 12.42
N HIS A 92 8.47 -5.65 11.46
CA HIS A 92 9.88 -5.32 11.69
C HIS A 92 10.12 -3.82 11.86
N MET A 93 9.36 -2.96 11.18
CA MET A 93 9.39 -1.50 11.39
C MET A 93 8.91 -1.12 12.80
N ARG A 94 7.85 -1.79 13.30
CA ARG A 94 7.36 -1.57 14.67
C ARG A 94 8.37 -2.03 15.72
N LEU A 95 8.96 -3.22 15.57
CA LEU A 95 10.03 -3.71 16.45
C LEU A 95 11.24 -2.76 16.50
N MET A 96 11.62 -2.21 15.35
CA MET A 96 12.67 -1.18 15.26
C MET A 96 12.28 0.06 16.07
N GLY A 97 11.02 0.51 15.96
CA GLY A 97 10.51 1.64 16.72
C GLY A 97 10.52 1.40 18.23
N GLU A 98 10.01 0.26 18.67
CA GLU A 98 10.02 -0.17 20.08
C GLU A 98 11.44 -0.20 20.66
N ALA A 99 12.37 -0.84 19.94
CA ALA A 99 13.76 -0.95 20.39
C ALA A 99 14.48 0.40 20.42
N ALA A 100 14.13 1.31 19.50
CA ALA A 100 14.66 2.67 19.46
C ALA A 100 13.90 3.68 20.35
N GLY A 101 12.83 3.25 21.05
CA GLY A 101 12.01 4.11 21.88
C GLY A 101 11.29 5.22 21.11
N VAL A 102 10.91 4.95 19.85
CA VAL A 102 10.20 5.91 18.98
C VAL A 102 9.03 5.25 18.24
N PRO A 103 7.91 5.96 18.05
CA PRO A 103 6.71 5.37 17.48
C PRO A 103 6.77 5.37 15.94
N ILE A 104 7.54 4.45 15.34
CA ILE A 104 7.62 4.29 13.87
C ILE A 104 6.25 3.89 13.30
N GLU A 105 5.65 2.85 13.85
CA GLU A 105 4.23 2.54 13.66
C GLU A 105 3.57 2.56 15.05
N PRO A 106 2.99 3.69 15.47
CA PRO A 106 2.28 3.77 16.74
C PRO A 106 1.05 2.86 16.76
N GLU A 107 0.60 2.47 17.96
CA GLU A 107 -0.55 1.58 18.17
C GLU A 107 -1.82 2.03 17.40
N SER A 108 -2.12 3.33 17.41
CA SER A 108 -3.26 3.88 16.65
C SER A 108 -3.13 3.64 15.14
N GLN A 109 -1.91 3.74 14.60
CA GLN A 109 -1.64 3.45 13.19
C GLN A 109 -1.66 1.96 12.91
N THR A 110 -1.17 1.11 13.82
CA THR A 110 -1.32 -0.35 13.71
C THR A 110 -2.79 -0.73 13.58
N GLN A 111 -3.65 -0.23 14.47
CA GLN A 111 -5.09 -0.53 14.44
C GLN A 111 -5.77 -0.05 13.16
N LEU A 112 -5.48 1.18 12.71
CA LEU A 112 -5.99 1.71 11.45
C LEU A 112 -5.55 0.86 10.25
N LEU A 113 -4.27 0.50 10.19
CA LEU A 113 -3.69 -0.23 9.07
C LEU A 113 -4.12 -1.69 9.06
N ASP A 114 -4.36 -2.32 10.20
CA ASP A 114 -4.91 -3.69 10.29
C ASP A 114 -6.36 -3.72 9.81
N ALA A 115 -7.17 -2.73 10.21
CA ALA A 115 -8.52 -2.56 9.67
C ALA A 115 -8.48 -2.29 8.16
N THR A 116 -7.57 -1.43 7.70
CA THR A 116 -7.40 -1.08 6.28
C THR A 116 -7.00 -2.30 5.44
N MET A 117 -6.03 -3.09 5.90
CA MET A 117 -5.58 -4.32 5.22
C MET A 117 -6.70 -5.36 5.08
N ASN A 118 -7.72 -5.29 5.91
CA ASN A 118 -8.86 -6.20 5.90
C ASN A 118 -10.03 -5.72 5.01
N LEU A 119 -9.94 -4.53 4.41
CA LEU A 119 -10.93 -4.04 3.47
C LEU A 119 -10.82 -4.75 2.10
N GLU A 120 -11.93 -4.73 1.37
CA GLU A 120 -12.03 -5.26 0.01
C GLU A 120 -11.04 -4.55 -0.91
N GLY A 121 -10.37 -5.32 -1.78
CA GLY A 121 -9.46 -4.78 -2.78
C GLY A 121 -8.17 -4.14 -2.25
N VAL A 122 -7.97 -3.99 -0.93
CA VAL A 122 -6.70 -3.48 -0.39
C VAL A 122 -5.62 -4.55 -0.51
N LEU A 123 -4.54 -4.24 -1.21
CA LEU A 123 -3.35 -5.08 -1.33
C LEU A 123 -2.33 -4.75 -0.23
N LEU A 124 -1.94 -3.49 -0.11
CA LEU A 124 -0.91 -3.04 0.83
C LEU A 124 -1.44 -1.88 1.65
N ALA A 125 -0.95 -1.75 2.88
CA ALA A 125 -1.09 -0.53 3.66
C ALA A 125 0.10 -0.41 4.62
N GLY A 126 0.50 0.81 4.95
CA GLY A 126 1.62 1.05 5.86
C GLY A 126 1.78 2.52 6.25
N VAL A 127 2.71 2.77 7.16
CA VAL A 127 3.16 4.14 7.49
C VAL A 127 4.32 4.50 6.56
N PRO A 128 4.23 5.59 5.78
CA PRO A 128 5.29 6.00 4.86
C PRO A 128 6.44 6.72 5.59
N GLY A 129 7.58 6.78 4.90
CA GLY A 129 8.71 7.62 5.31
C GLY A 129 9.32 7.20 6.65
N ALA A 130 9.53 8.17 7.55
CA ALA A 130 10.17 7.91 8.83
C ALA A 130 9.27 7.18 9.83
N GLY A 131 7.95 7.14 9.60
CA GLY A 131 6.96 6.67 10.56
C GLY A 131 6.25 7.81 11.32
N GLY A 132 5.46 7.45 12.33
CA GLY A 132 4.75 8.38 13.20
C GLY A 132 3.25 8.45 12.91
N PHE A 133 2.68 9.65 13.06
CA PHE A 133 1.22 9.86 13.04
C PHE A 133 0.73 10.61 11.79
N ASP A 134 1.64 11.17 11.00
CA ASP A 134 1.32 12.18 9.98
C ASP A 134 0.53 11.62 8.80
N ALA A 135 0.87 10.42 8.33
CA ALA A 135 0.28 9.84 7.14
C ALA A 135 0.28 8.31 7.19
N VAL A 136 -0.60 7.73 6.39
CA VAL A 136 -0.63 6.31 6.01
C VAL A 136 -0.81 6.21 4.51
N PHE A 137 -0.43 5.07 3.93
CA PHE A 137 -0.74 4.75 2.54
C PHE A 137 -1.53 3.45 2.46
N ALA A 138 -2.30 3.30 1.38
CA ALA A 138 -2.89 2.05 0.97
C ALA A 138 -2.76 1.90 -0.56
N VAL A 139 -2.54 0.68 -1.02
CA VAL A 139 -2.55 0.30 -2.43
C VAL A 139 -3.75 -0.61 -2.67
N THR A 140 -4.66 -0.19 -3.54
CA THR A 140 -5.90 -0.91 -3.86
C THR A 140 -5.84 -1.53 -5.26
N LEU A 141 -6.54 -2.64 -5.44
CA LEU A 141 -6.74 -3.30 -6.72
C LEU A 141 -7.89 -2.64 -7.48
N GLY A 142 -7.70 -2.29 -8.75
CA GLY A 142 -8.73 -1.63 -9.55
C GLY A 142 -9.22 -0.30 -8.94
N ASP A 143 -10.49 0.05 -9.18
CA ASP A 143 -11.11 1.27 -8.65
C ASP A 143 -11.84 1.03 -7.29
N SER A 144 -11.37 0.08 -6.47
CA SER A 144 -11.97 -0.31 -5.17
C SER A 144 -11.78 0.72 -4.03
N ASN A 145 -11.65 1.99 -4.34
CA ASN A 145 -11.29 3.05 -3.38
C ASN A 145 -12.48 3.65 -2.60
N SER A 146 -13.72 3.38 -3.01
CA SER A 146 -14.91 4.02 -2.42
C SER A 146 -15.17 3.58 -0.97
N ASN A 147 -14.97 2.30 -0.65
CA ASN A 147 -15.16 1.78 0.70
C ASN A 147 -14.01 2.21 1.63
N LEU A 148 -12.78 2.19 1.11
CA LEU A 148 -11.59 2.69 1.81
C LEU A 148 -11.75 4.16 2.20
N THR A 149 -12.12 5.02 1.26
CA THR A 149 -12.27 6.47 1.49
C THR A 149 -13.32 6.77 2.56
N LYS A 150 -14.46 6.05 2.54
CA LYS A 150 -15.50 6.17 3.56
C LYS A 150 -15.01 5.72 4.94
N THR A 151 -14.31 4.59 5.00
CA THR A 151 -13.75 4.04 6.24
C THR A 151 -12.69 4.96 6.84
N TRP A 152 -11.80 5.50 6.01
CA TRP A 152 -10.80 6.47 6.47
C TRP A 152 -11.46 7.77 6.94
N SER A 153 -12.46 8.28 6.22
CA SER A 153 -13.18 9.49 6.61
C SER A 153 -13.88 9.33 7.97
N SER A 154 -14.48 8.17 8.26
CA SER A 154 -15.11 7.92 9.57
C SER A 154 -14.11 7.81 10.72
N LEU A 155 -12.82 7.59 10.41
CA LEU A 155 -11.71 7.57 11.35
C LEU A 155 -10.92 8.89 11.36
N ASN A 156 -11.46 9.97 10.75
CA ASN A 156 -10.81 11.29 10.60
C ASN A 156 -9.48 11.24 9.82
N VAL A 157 -9.35 10.30 8.89
CA VAL A 157 -8.22 10.20 7.97
C VAL A 157 -8.66 10.72 6.60
N LEU A 158 -8.01 11.77 6.12
CA LEU A 158 -8.25 12.33 4.79
C LEU A 158 -7.60 11.44 3.73
N ALA A 159 -8.41 10.85 2.85
CA ALA A 159 -7.89 10.09 1.71
C ALA A 159 -7.49 11.04 0.57
N MET A 160 -6.21 11.01 0.19
CA MET A 160 -5.72 11.64 -1.04
C MET A 160 -5.58 10.57 -2.12
N LEU A 161 -6.57 10.51 -3.03
CA LEU A 161 -6.56 9.52 -4.10
C LEU A 161 -5.51 9.90 -5.14
N VAL A 162 -4.52 9.04 -5.29
CA VAL A 162 -3.46 9.17 -6.30
C VAL A 162 -3.48 7.95 -7.21
N LYS A 163 -3.13 8.15 -8.47
CA LYS A 163 -2.87 7.08 -9.43
C LYS A 163 -1.42 7.21 -9.91
N GLU A 164 -0.88 6.13 -10.46
CA GLU A 164 0.44 6.16 -11.08
C GLU A 164 0.48 7.25 -12.16
N ASP A 165 1.50 8.10 -12.10
CA ASP A 165 1.85 9.04 -13.16
C ASP A 165 3.22 8.64 -13.73
N PRO A 166 3.27 8.08 -14.96
CA PRO A 166 4.52 7.64 -15.56
C PRO A 166 5.33 8.78 -16.19
N CYS A 167 4.78 10.00 -16.26
CA CYS A 167 5.35 11.07 -17.08
C CYS A 167 6.45 11.87 -16.36
N GLY A 168 6.67 11.67 -15.06
CA GLY A 168 7.76 12.31 -14.32
C GLY A 168 7.74 13.84 -14.45
N VAL A 169 8.65 14.39 -15.26
CA VAL A 169 8.67 15.84 -15.58
C VAL A 169 7.96 16.07 -16.92
N SER A 170 6.92 16.92 -16.90
CA SER A 170 6.16 17.31 -18.09
C SER A 170 6.19 18.83 -18.29
N LEU A 171 6.17 19.27 -19.55
CA LEU A 171 5.99 20.68 -19.91
C LEU A 171 4.50 20.97 -20.07
N GLU A 172 3.96 21.80 -19.17
CA GLU A 172 2.58 22.28 -19.28
C GLU A 172 2.52 23.48 -20.22
N SER A 173 1.59 23.45 -21.18
CA SER A 173 1.42 24.51 -22.18
C SER A 173 0.75 25.78 -21.62
N ALA A 174 0.08 25.66 -20.47
CA ALA A 174 -0.56 26.74 -19.72
C ALA A 174 -0.64 26.36 -18.23
N ASP A 175 -1.09 27.28 -17.37
CA ASP A 175 -1.28 26.99 -15.93
C ASP A 175 -2.39 25.93 -15.74
N PRO A 176 -2.09 24.72 -15.26
CA PRO A 176 -3.06 23.63 -15.19
C PRO A 176 -4.25 23.94 -14.25
N ARG A 177 -4.08 24.85 -13.29
CA ARG A 177 -5.18 25.31 -12.41
C ARG A 177 -6.30 26.02 -13.18
N THR A 178 -6.00 26.56 -14.36
CA THR A 178 -6.99 27.23 -15.21
C THR A 178 -7.89 26.23 -15.96
N ASN A 179 -7.47 24.98 -16.13
CA ASN A 179 -8.26 23.97 -16.85
C ASN A 179 -9.34 23.30 -15.97
N GLU A 180 -9.06 23.06 -14.69
CA GLU A 180 -10.01 22.41 -13.76
C GLU A 180 -11.16 23.33 -13.33
N ILE A 181 -10.88 24.63 -13.12
CA ILE A 181 -11.92 25.60 -12.75
C ILE A 181 -12.95 25.77 -13.89
N THR A 182 -12.48 25.81 -15.14
CA THR A 182 -13.36 26.05 -16.30
C THR A 182 -14.30 24.86 -16.57
N SER A 183 -13.84 23.64 -16.31
CA SER A 183 -14.63 22.41 -16.50
C SER A 183 -15.70 22.23 -15.41
N ALA A 184 -15.39 22.56 -14.15
CA ALA A 184 -16.35 22.49 -13.05
C ALA A 184 -17.41 23.61 -13.10
N VAL A 185 -17.02 24.82 -13.54
CA VAL A 185 -17.95 25.97 -13.67
C VAL A 185 -18.90 25.80 -14.86
N SER A 186 -18.46 25.16 -15.95
CA SER A 186 -19.32 24.90 -17.12
C SER A 186 -20.39 23.82 -16.89
N ALA A 187 -20.26 23.01 -15.84
CA ALA A 187 -21.21 21.96 -15.47
C ALA A 187 -22.33 22.44 -14.52
N ILE A 188 -22.29 23.68 -14.06
CA ILE A 188 -23.34 24.27 -13.21
C ILE A 188 -24.42 24.84 -14.14
N HIS A 189 -25.48 24.06 -14.40
CA HIS A 189 -26.74 24.60 -14.90
C HIS A 189 -27.50 25.20 -13.69
N ILE A 190 -27.73 26.50 -13.74
CA ILE A 190 -28.68 27.19 -12.87
C ILE A 190 -29.96 27.30 -13.68
N ASP A 191 -31.02 26.59 -13.26
CA ASP A 191 -32.39 26.84 -13.70
C ASP A 191 -32.97 28.08 -12.99
#